data_AF-A0A3E2NBX8-F1
#
_entry.id   AF-A0A3E2NBX8-F1
#
_cell.length_a   1.000
_cell.length_b   1.000
_cell.length_c   1.000
_cell.angle_alpha   90.00
_cell.angle_beta   90.00
_cell.angle_gamma   90.00
#
_symmetry.space_group_name_H-M   'P 1'
#
loop_
_entity.id
_entity.type
_entity.pdbx_description
1 polymer ?
#
loop_
_entity_poly.entity_id
_entity_poly.type
_entity_poly.pdbx_seq_one_letter_code
_entity_poly.pdbx_strand_id
1 'polypeptide(L)'
;MNHPSGESIWGNINTALEIALNIYVIVAKDENGIEREGIMVPKEKAKEILSDKAISMAEQDGDWLCYGEDIKDVPMYEMLQRRVAACKRMEAKAVEMMEEIRRDGKLRLADYFGECAPPVQQEKDSPPPVPVRNGIYFVQSGGQDFFAVHEAVADNFISDMAGAFGNRQGEYLLYDLTTAAVPLFELSQIYEEVGDLIVSEDSLLSTLNTNFKTYVLYYNELIQEEAKIPPVNAPASLFLQKQLDRSANEPERTDFEEDAAKESHSHGEEADDFGYEP
;
A
#
# COMPACT_ATOMS: atom_id res chain seq x y z
N MET A 1 -36.98 19.39 7.79
CA MET A 1 -37.52 19.26 6.43
C MET A 1 -38.18 17.90 6.32
N ASN A 2 -39.34 17.80 5.66
CA ASN A 2 -40.06 16.53 5.56
C ASN A 2 -39.53 15.72 4.38
N HIS A 3 -39.35 14.40 4.56
CA HIS A 3 -39.02 13.47 3.49
C HIS A 3 -40.10 13.54 2.38
N PRO A 4 -39.73 13.37 1.09
CA PRO A 4 -40.69 13.38 0.01
C PRO A 4 -41.69 12.22 0.22
N SER A 5 -42.97 12.57 0.28
CA SER A 5 -44.06 11.64 0.58
C SER A 5 -45.38 12.17 0.02
N GLY A 6 -46.33 11.27 -0.23
CA GLY A 6 -47.60 11.60 -0.85
C GLY A 6 -47.52 11.55 -2.38
N GLU A 7 -48.10 12.55 -3.03
CA GLU A 7 -48.16 12.64 -4.49
C GLU A 7 -46.97 13.46 -5.04
N SER A 8 -46.52 13.09 -6.24
CA SER A 8 -45.46 13.76 -7.00
C SER A 8 -45.89 13.92 -8.46
N ILE A 9 -45.09 14.62 -9.27
CA ILE A 9 -45.29 14.69 -10.73
C ILE A 9 -45.33 13.32 -11.44
N TRP A 10 -44.86 12.25 -10.79
CA TRP A 10 -44.88 10.88 -11.31
C TRP A 10 -45.96 9.99 -10.69
N GLY A 11 -46.82 10.55 -9.83
CA GLY A 11 -47.89 9.85 -9.11
C GLY A 11 -47.57 9.63 -7.63
N ASN A 12 -48.22 8.64 -7.03
CA ASN A 12 -48.10 8.38 -5.59
C ASN A 12 -46.74 7.75 -5.25
N ILE A 13 -45.96 8.44 -4.43
CA ILE A 13 -44.66 7.99 -3.95
C ILE A 13 -44.86 6.75 -3.08
N ASN A 14 -44.29 5.63 -3.50
CA ASN A 14 -44.28 4.39 -2.74
C ASN A 14 -42.95 4.19 -1.99
N THR A 15 -41.86 4.77 -2.51
CA THR A 15 -40.50 4.63 -1.99
C THR A 15 -39.80 5.98 -2.06
N ALA A 16 -39.13 6.35 -0.98
CA ALA A 16 -38.24 7.51 -0.91
C ALA A 16 -36.97 7.11 -0.15
N LEU A 17 -35.83 7.11 -0.84
CA LEU A 17 -34.53 6.76 -0.27
C LEU A 17 -33.59 7.96 -0.35
N GLU A 18 -33.08 8.40 0.80
CA GLU A 18 -32.03 9.42 0.84
C GLU A 18 -30.68 8.80 0.48
N ILE A 19 -30.11 9.23 -0.64
CA ILE A 19 -28.82 8.71 -1.17
C ILE A 19 -27.65 9.66 -0.90
N ALA A 20 -27.97 10.92 -0.61
CA ALA A 20 -27.10 11.93 -0.04
C ALA A 20 -27.95 12.96 0.68
N LEU A 21 -27.31 13.78 1.52
CA LEU A 21 -28.01 14.78 2.32
C LEU A 21 -28.91 15.66 1.43
N ASN A 22 -30.23 15.53 1.64
CA ASN A 22 -31.29 16.21 0.88
C ASN A 22 -31.41 15.83 -0.61
N ILE A 23 -30.94 14.64 -1.02
CA ILE A 23 -31.14 14.09 -2.36
C ILE A 23 -31.80 12.73 -2.24
N TYR A 24 -33.01 12.62 -2.80
CA TYR A 24 -33.85 11.44 -2.64
C TYR A 24 -34.07 10.77 -3.99
N VAL A 25 -33.79 9.46 -4.07
CA VAL A 25 -34.35 8.62 -5.12
C VAL A 25 -35.77 8.28 -4.72
N ILE A 26 -36.71 8.50 -5.62
CA ILE A 26 -38.11 8.17 -5.41
C ILE A 26 -38.60 7.20 -6.46
N VAL A 27 -39.50 6.31 -6.03
CA VAL A 27 -40.31 5.47 -6.92
C VAL A 27 -41.77 5.84 -6.67
N ALA A 28 -42.49 6.16 -7.73
CA ALA A 28 -43.90 6.53 -7.70
C ALA A 28 -44.71 5.70 -8.68
N LYS A 29 -46.00 5.49 -8.38
CA LYS A 29 -46.96 4.83 -9.28
C LYS A 29 -47.96 5.83 -9.84
N ASP A 30 -48.07 5.86 -11.16
CA ASP A 30 -49.09 6.66 -11.85
C ASP A 30 -50.49 6.03 -11.77
N GLU A 31 -51.49 6.73 -12.30
CA GLU A 31 -52.90 6.29 -12.31
C GLU A 31 -53.13 4.96 -13.06
N ASN A 32 -52.22 4.59 -13.98
CA ASN A 32 -52.26 3.33 -14.72
C ASN A 32 -51.49 2.21 -14.00
N GLY A 33 -50.90 2.50 -12.84
CA GLY A 33 -50.09 1.56 -12.05
C GLY A 33 -48.67 1.37 -12.59
N ILE A 34 -48.19 2.23 -13.49
CA ILE A 34 -46.83 2.17 -14.01
C ILE A 34 -45.89 2.82 -13.00
N GLU A 35 -44.81 2.12 -12.64
CA GLU A 35 -43.77 2.64 -11.78
C GLU A 35 -42.84 3.58 -12.56
N ARG A 36 -42.53 4.71 -11.95
CA ARG A 36 -41.54 5.68 -12.45
C ARG A 36 -40.54 5.98 -11.36
N GLU A 37 -39.30 6.12 -11.76
CA GLU A 37 -38.21 6.45 -10.85
C GLU A 37 -37.62 7.82 -11.17
N GLY A 38 -37.35 8.63 -10.14
CA GLY A 38 -36.71 9.92 -10.33
C GLY A 38 -35.97 10.38 -9.10
N ILE A 39 -35.37 11.56 -9.20
CA ILE A 39 -34.67 12.19 -8.08
C ILE A 39 -35.41 13.45 -7.67
N MET A 40 -35.63 13.61 -6.37
CA MET A 40 -36.17 14.81 -5.76
C MET A 40 -35.12 15.49 -4.89
N VAL A 41 -35.00 16.80 -5.06
CA VAL A 41 -34.10 17.66 -4.29
C VAL A 41 -34.87 18.86 -3.76
N PRO A 42 -34.84 19.20 -2.46
CA PRO A 42 -35.52 20.38 -1.96
C PRO A 42 -34.92 21.66 -2.56
N LYS A 43 -35.77 22.58 -3.02
CA LYS A 43 -35.37 23.86 -3.64
C LYS A 43 -34.47 24.69 -2.73
N GLU A 44 -34.73 24.68 -1.42
CA GLU A 44 -33.92 25.43 -0.45
C GLU A 44 -32.47 24.93 -0.38
N LYS A 45 -32.25 23.63 -0.65
CA LYS A 45 -30.94 22.97 -0.58
C LYS A 45 -30.26 22.81 -1.93
N ALA A 46 -31.01 22.91 -3.02
CA ALA A 46 -30.50 22.77 -4.37
C ALA A 46 -29.31 23.70 -4.66
N LYS A 47 -29.33 24.96 -4.24
CA LYS A 47 -28.22 25.91 -4.48
C LYS A 47 -26.93 25.57 -3.72
N GLU A 48 -27.04 24.84 -2.61
CA GLU A 48 -25.88 24.38 -1.84
C GLU A 48 -25.22 23.16 -2.51
N ILE A 49 -26.02 22.34 -3.20
CA ILE A 49 -25.63 20.98 -3.62
C ILE A 49 -25.70 20.73 -5.13
N LEU A 50 -26.17 21.66 -5.94
CA LEU A 50 -26.27 21.58 -7.41
C LEU A 50 -25.86 22.89 -8.07
N SER A 51 -25.39 22.82 -9.32
CA SER A 51 -25.11 23.98 -10.16
C SER A 51 -26.39 24.64 -10.67
N ASP A 52 -26.30 25.91 -11.07
CA ASP A 52 -27.43 26.62 -11.70
C ASP A 52 -27.94 25.89 -12.96
N LYS A 53 -27.03 25.23 -13.69
CA LYS A 53 -27.40 24.43 -14.87
C LYS A 53 -28.26 23.23 -14.45
N ALA A 54 -27.82 22.45 -13.47
CA ALA A 54 -28.60 21.32 -12.97
C ALA A 54 -29.96 21.76 -12.39
N ILE A 55 -30.00 22.90 -11.69
CA ILE A 55 -31.26 23.45 -11.18
C ILE A 55 -32.21 23.83 -12.32
N SER A 56 -31.69 24.42 -13.40
CA SER A 56 -32.52 24.85 -14.54
C SER A 56 -33.11 23.70 -15.36
N MET A 57 -32.55 22.49 -15.23
CA MET A 57 -33.02 21.30 -15.94
C MET A 57 -34.18 20.58 -15.22
N ALA A 58 -34.42 20.89 -13.94
CA ALA A 58 -35.42 20.19 -13.15
C ALA A 58 -36.84 20.67 -13.43
N GLU A 59 -37.79 19.73 -13.37
CA GLU A 59 -39.20 20.08 -13.20
C GLU A 59 -39.46 20.54 -11.78
N GLN A 60 -40.40 21.48 -11.62
CA GLN A 60 -40.70 22.08 -10.32
C GLN A 60 -42.01 21.55 -9.77
N ASP A 61 -41.98 21.01 -8.55
CA ASP A 61 -43.15 20.49 -7.86
C ASP A 61 -43.18 20.97 -6.41
N GLY A 62 -44.02 21.97 -6.11
CA GLY A 62 -44.04 22.61 -4.79
C GLY A 62 -42.65 23.10 -4.37
N ASP A 63 -42.13 22.53 -3.28
CA ASP A 63 -40.79 22.82 -2.73
C ASP A 63 -39.67 21.95 -3.29
N TRP A 64 -39.94 21.15 -4.33
CA TRP A 64 -39.03 20.17 -4.89
C TRP A 64 -38.59 20.50 -6.32
N LEU A 65 -37.35 20.13 -6.60
CA LEU A 65 -36.80 19.96 -7.94
C LEU A 65 -36.83 18.47 -8.28
N CYS A 66 -37.51 18.13 -9.36
CA CYS A 66 -37.78 16.77 -9.79
C CYS A 66 -37.02 16.47 -11.08
N TYR A 67 -36.20 15.44 -11.04
CA TYR A 67 -35.40 14.95 -12.16
C TYR A 67 -35.93 13.58 -12.60
N GLY A 68 -36.53 13.53 -13.79
CA GLY A 68 -37.08 12.31 -14.37
C GLY A 68 -36.00 11.32 -14.81
N GLU A 69 -36.43 10.16 -15.28
CA GLU A 69 -35.53 9.07 -15.72
C GLU A 69 -34.48 9.51 -16.76
N ASP A 70 -34.81 10.51 -17.57
CA ASP A 70 -33.98 11.06 -18.64
C ASP A 70 -32.90 12.04 -18.16
N ILE A 71 -33.06 12.62 -16.97
CA ILE A 71 -32.16 13.66 -16.44
C ILE A 71 -31.72 13.45 -14.99
N LYS A 72 -32.12 12.34 -14.35
CA LYS A 72 -31.73 12.01 -12.96
C LYS A 72 -30.25 11.75 -12.78
N ASP A 73 -29.53 11.45 -13.85
CA ASP A 73 -28.07 11.30 -13.85
C ASP A 73 -27.34 12.63 -13.58
N VAL A 74 -27.92 13.78 -13.93
CA VAL A 74 -27.34 15.11 -13.70
C VAL A 74 -27.09 15.41 -12.21
N PRO A 75 -28.11 15.41 -11.33
CA PRO A 75 -27.89 15.64 -9.89
C PRO A 75 -27.04 14.53 -9.27
N MET A 76 -27.14 13.29 -9.76
CA MET A 76 -26.29 12.19 -9.31
C MET A 76 -24.81 12.45 -9.59
N TYR A 77 -24.49 12.86 -10.82
CA TYR A 77 -23.12 13.11 -11.24
C TYR A 77 -22.48 14.22 -10.42
N GLU A 78 -23.17 15.35 -10.25
CA GLU A 78 -22.66 16.47 -9.45
C GLU A 78 -22.50 16.12 -7.97
N MET A 79 -23.43 15.35 -7.40
CA MET A 79 -23.32 14.84 -6.04
C MET A 79 -22.10 13.91 -5.90
N LEU A 80 -21.92 12.96 -6.82
CA LEU A 80 -20.78 12.05 -6.80
C LEU A 80 -19.46 12.81 -6.92
N GLN A 81 -19.36 13.82 -7.79
CA GLN A 81 -18.18 14.69 -7.88
C GLN A 81 -17.88 15.39 -6.56
N ARG A 82 -18.90 15.99 -5.92
CA ARG A 82 -18.74 16.63 -4.60
C ARG A 82 -18.29 15.64 -3.53
N ARG A 83 -18.84 14.42 -3.53
CA ARG A 83 -18.42 13.35 -2.62
C ARG A 83 -16.97 12.95 -2.84
N VAL A 84 -16.54 12.76 -4.08
CA VAL A 84 -15.13 12.48 -4.41
C VAL A 84 -14.23 13.61 -3.89
N ALA A 85 -14.60 14.87 -4.10
CA ALA A 85 -13.84 16.02 -3.60
C ALA A 85 -13.82 16.10 -2.06
N ALA A 86 -14.90 15.72 -1.38
CA ALA A 86 -14.93 15.61 0.08
C ALA A 86 -14.03 14.48 0.58
N CYS A 87 -14.09 13.30 -0.03
CA CYS A 87 -13.23 12.17 0.30
C CYS A 87 -11.75 12.55 0.15
N LYS A 88 -11.36 13.18 -0.96
CA LYS A 88 -9.96 13.64 -1.16
C LYS A 88 -9.49 14.62 -0.08
N ARG A 89 -10.36 15.52 0.39
CA ARG A 89 -10.03 16.44 1.49
C ARG A 89 -9.92 15.72 2.83
N MET A 90 -10.80 14.77 3.10
CA MET A 90 -10.75 13.95 4.32
C MET A 90 -9.50 13.08 4.34
N GLU A 91 -9.17 12.45 3.21
CA GLU A 91 -7.94 11.68 3.01
C GLU A 91 -6.71 12.56 3.24
N ALA A 92 -6.63 13.72 2.59
CA ALA A 92 -5.52 14.66 2.80
C ALA A 92 -5.39 15.08 4.27
N LYS A 93 -6.50 15.33 4.97
CA LYS A 93 -6.45 15.68 6.40
C LYS A 93 -6.03 14.51 7.27
N ALA A 94 -6.46 13.28 6.94
CA ALA A 94 -6.03 12.07 7.63
C ALA A 94 -4.52 11.86 7.46
N VAL A 95 -4.00 12.01 6.24
CA VAL A 95 -2.56 11.94 5.94
C VAL A 95 -1.80 13.02 6.73
N GLU A 96 -2.26 14.27 6.72
CA GLU A 96 -1.66 15.36 7.50
C GLU A 96 -1.61 15.04 9.00
N MET A 97 -2.71 14.54 9.58
CA MET A 97 -2.74 14.13 10.99
C MET A 97 -1.79 12.96 11.27
N MET A 98 -1.70 11.98 10.36
CA MET A 98 -0.74 10.88 10.50
C MET A 98 0.71 11.38 10.44
N GLU A 99 1.02 12.31 9.55
CA GLU A 99 2.35 12.95 9.46
C GLU A 99 2.68 13.81 10.67
N GLU A 100 1.71 14.55 11.24
CA GLU A 100 1.89 15.30 12.47
C GLU A 100 2.24 14.37 13.64
N ILE A 101 1.54 13.24 13.77
CA ILE A 101 1.83 12.24 14.81
C ILE A 101 3.23 11.63 14.59
N ARG A 102 3.64 11.38 13.34
CA ARG A 102 5.00 10.92 13.00
C ARG A 102 6.05 11.99 13.36
N ARG A 103 5.88 13.23 12.91
CA ARG A 103 6.81 14.37 13.14
C ARG A 103 6.97 14.71 14.61
N ASP A 104 5.90 14.64 15.40
CA ASP A 104 5.96 14.91 16.83
C ASP A 104 6.65 13.78 17.62
N GLY A 105 7.01 12.66 16.99
CA GLY A 105 7.66 11.50 17.64
C GLY A 105 6.81 10.85 18.74
N LYS A 106 5.53 11.23 18.85
CA LYS A 106 4.62 10.82 19.91
C LYS A 106 3.87 9.52 19.61
N LEU A 107 4.17 8.85 18.51
CA LEU A 107 3.72 7.49 18.26
C LEU A 107 4.57 6.54 19.13
N ARG A 108 4.35 6.61 20.46
CA ARG A 108 4.99 5.74 21.43
C ARG A 108 4.33 4.38 21.37
N LEU A 109 4.84 3.53 20.48
CA LEU A 109 4.35 2.15 20.34
C LEU A 109 4.39 1.39 21.65
N ALA A 110 5.37 1.65 22.52
CA ALA A 110 5.40 1.05 23.84
C ALA A 110 4.19 1.44 24.71
N ASP A 111 3.67 2.66 24.56
CA ASP A 111 2.49 3.12 25.30
C ASP A 111 1.18 2.54 24.73
N TYR A 112 1.15 2.18 23.43
CA TYR A 112 -0.04 1.64 22.76
C TYR A 112 -0.07 0.10 22.67
N PHE A 113 1.06 -0.52 22.31
CA PHE A 113 1.24 -1.97 22.13
C PHE A 113 1.99 -2.65 23.28
N GLY A 114 2.59 -1.89 24.20
CA GLY A 114 3.46 -2.43 25.25
C GLY A 114 4.93 -2.60 24.83
N GLU A 115 5.79 -2.91 25.79
CA GLU A 115 7.17 -3.30 25.52
C GLU A 115 7.23 -4.71 24.92
N CYS A 116 7.90 -4.85 23.78
CA CYS A 116 8.16 -6.13 23.14
C CYS A 116 9.36 -6.79 23.81
N ALA A 117 9.19 -8.02 24.30
CA ALA A 117 10.28 -8.77 24.92
C ALA A 117 11.35 -9.10 23.87
N PRO A 118 12.66 -8.97 24.17
CA PRO A 118 13.72 -9.29 23.20
C PRO A 118 13.60 -10.71 22.63
N PRO A 119 14.05 -10.95 21.38
CA PRO A 119 14.03 -12.28 20.77
C PRO A 119 14.76 -13.31 21.64
N VAL A 120 14.15 -14.50 21.79
CA VAL A 120 14.76 -15.60 22.55
C VAL A 120 15.98 -16.12 21.81
N GLN A 121 17.13 -16.17 22.49
CA GLN A 121 18.35 -16.75 21.94
C GLN A 121 18.17 -18.26 21.73
N GLN A 122 18.39 -18.73 20.51
CA GLN A 122 18.31 -20.17 20.19
C GLN A 122 19.56 -20.93 20.67
N GLU A 123 20.72 -20.30 20.64
CA GLU A 123 22.00 -20.88 21.02
C GLU A 123 22.49 -20.27 22.33
N LYS A 124 22.96 -21.12 23.25
CA LYS A 124 23.32 -20.71 24.61
C LYS A 124 24.54 -19.77 24.67
N ASP A 125 25.37 -19.81 23.62
CA ASP A 125 26.59 -19.02 23.49
C ASP A 125 26.47 -17.91 22.42
N SER A 126 25.28 -17.69 21.83
CA SER A 126 25.12 -16.60 20.87
C SER A 126 25.15 -15.24 21.57
N PRO A 127 25.67 -14.19 20.91
CA PRO A 127 25.63 -12.84 21.45
C PRO A 127 24.21 -12.39 21.78
N PRO A 128 24.03 -11.52 22.79
CA PRO A 128 22.74 -10.94 23.12
C PRO A 128 22.16 -10.16 21.93
N PRO A 129 20.83 -10.18 21.73
CA PRO A 129 20.17 -9.29 20.78
C PRO A 129 20.58 -7.84 21.00
N VAL A 130 20.99 -7.16 19.93
CA VAL A 130 21.36 -5.75 19.96
C VAL A 130 20.10 -4.92 19.70
N PRO A 131 19.62 -4.14 20.69
CA PRO A 131 18.40 -3.36 20.53
C PRO A 131 18.63 -2.19 19.57
N VAL A 132 17.67 -1.97 18.66
CA VAL A 132 17.56 -0.76 17.84
C VAL A 132 16.43 0.12 18.39
N ARG A 133 15.25 -0.48 18.58
CA ARG A 133 14.04 0.14 19.16
C ARG A 133 13.19 -0.97 19.80
N ASN A 134 12.19 -0.60 20.62
CA ASN A 134 11.15 -1.52 21.06
C ASN A 134 10.60 -2.36 19.88
N GLY A 135 10.80 -3.67 19.93
CA GLY A 135 10.39 -4.61 18.88
C GLY A 135 11.31 -4.72 17.66
N ILE A 136 12.45 -4.02 17.62
CA ILE A 136 13.42 -4.10 16.51
C ILE A 136 14.84 -4.37 17.06
N TYR A 137 15.46 -5.45 16.59
CA TYR A 137 16.75 -5.93 17.07
C TYR A 137 17.64 -6.39 15.93
N PHE A 138 18.96 -6.37 16.14
CA PHE A 138 19.84 -7.30 15.44
C PHE A 138 20.06 -8.53 16.31
N VAL A 139 20.00 -9.71 15.70
CA VAL A 139 20.25 -10.99 16.36
C VAL A 139 21.26 -11.80 15.56
N GLN A 140 22.00 -12.67 16.24
CA GLN A 140 22.88 -13.63 15.58
C GLN A 140 22.34 -15.05 15.77
N SER A 141 22.24 -15.80 14.68
CA SER A 141 21.80 -17.20 14.67
C SER A 141 22.65 -17.99 13.69
N GLY A 142 23.23 -19.11 14.11
CA GLY A 142 24.12 -19.91 13.24
C GLY A 142 25.32 -19.13 12.68
N GLY A 143 25.84 -18.17 13.46
CA GLY A 143 26.94 -17.30 13.04
C GLY A 143 26.56 -16.18 12.06
N GLN A 144 25.31 -16.09 11.61
CA GLN A 144 24.83 -15.06 10.68
C GLN A 144 24.04 -13.98 11.42
N ASP A 145 24.20 -12.73 10.96
CA ASP A 145 23.44 -11.58 11.44
C ASP A 145 22.06 -11.51 10.76
N PHE A 146 21.04 -11.25 11.57
CA PHE A 146 19.67 -11.01 11.13
C PHE A 146 19.13 -9.72 11.71
N PHE A 147 18.35 -9.01 10.91
CA PHE A 147 17.47 -7.95 11.34
C PHE A 147 16.15 -8.58 11.79
N ALA A 148 15.72 -8.33 13.03
CA ALA A 148 14.55 -8.94 13.64
C ALA A 148 13.49 -7.87 13.93
N VAL A 149 12.27 -8.09 13.46
CA VAL A 149 11.12 -7.20 13.65
C VAL A 149 9.99 -7.97 14.33
N HIS A 150 9.52 -7.46 15.47
CA HIS A 150 8.42 -8.06 16.22
C HIS A 150 7.11 -7.96 15.41
N GLU A 151 6.22 -8.95 15.54
CA GLU A 151 4.97 -9.01 14.78
C GLU A 151 4.10 -7.77 14.95
N ALA A 152 3.98 -7.24 16.17
CA ALA A 152 3.26 -5.99 16.43
C ALA A 152 3.84 -4.79 15.64
N VAL A 153 5.15 -4.75 15.40
CA VAL A 153 5.76 -3.72 14.56
C VAL A 153 5.50 -4.03 13.09
N ALA A 154 5.64 -5.29 12.68
CA ALA A 154 5.41 -5.70 11.31
C ALA A 154 3.96 -5.42 10.87
N ASP A 155 2.97 -5.90 11.62
CA ASP A 155 1.54 -5.80 11.29
C ASP A 155 1.02 -4.36 11.18
N ASN A 156 1.74 -3.39 11.74
CA ASN A 156 1.31 -1.99 11.78
C ASN A 156 2.16 -1.04 10.95
N PHE A 157 3.42 -1.37 10.67
CA PHE A 157 4.39 -0.42 10.10
C PHE A 157 5.14 -0.92 8.88
N ILE A 158 5.00 -2.20 8.51
CA ILE A 158 5.56 -2.69 7.24
C ILE A 158 4.45 -3.29 6.37
N SER A 159 4.64 -3.27 5.06
CA SER A 159 3.71 -3.84 4.10
C SER A 159 3.66 -5.37 4.21
N ASP A 160 2.53 -5.97 3.80
CA ASP A 160 2.42 -7.44 3.70
C ASP A 160 3.55 -8.05 2.84
N MET A 161 3.99 -7.30 1.84
CA MET A 161 5.09 -7.71 0.96
C MET A 161 6.44 -7.72 1.70
N ALA A 162 6.73 -6.69 2.50
CA ALA A 162 7.89 -6.68 3.38
C ALA A 162 7.83 -7.80 4.42
N GLY A 163 6.66 -8.06 5.00
CA GLY A 163 6.42 -9.16 5.92
C GLY A 163 6.74 -10.53 5.29
N ALA A 164 6.41 -10.73 4.01
CA ALA A 164 6.60 -11.99 3.30
C ALA A 164 8.07 -12.39 3.08
N PHE A 165 9.02 -11.45 3.16
CA PHE A 165 10.45 -11.76 3.09
C PHE A 165 11.04 -12.25 4.43
N GLY A 166 10.31 -12.09 5.53
CA GLY A 166 10.77 -12.44 6.87
C GLY A 166 10.51 -13.90 7.21
N ASN A 167 11.48 -14.54 7.86
CA ASN A 167 11.30 -15.87 8.45
C ASN A 167 10.77 -15.75 9.88
N ARG A 168 9.54 -16.22 10.12
CA ARG A 168 8.93 -16.16 11.45
C ARG A 168 9.63 -17.11 12.43
N GLN A 169 10.08 -16.57 13.56
CA GLN A 169 10.58 -17.31 14.70
C GLN A 169 10.00 -16.72 15.99
N GLY A 170 9.08 -17.45 16.63
CA GLY A 170 8.29 -16.91 17.72
C GLY A 170 7.47 -15.70 17.25
N GLU A 171 7.56 -14.61 18.02
CA GLU A 171 6.88 -13.33 17.76
C GLU A 171 7.69 -12.40 16.83
N TYR A 172 8.78 -12.89 16.24
CA TYR A 172 9.68 -12.08 15.40
C TYR A 172 9.76 -12.60 13.97
N LEU A 173 9.82 -11.68 13.01
CA LEU A 173 10.24 -11.92 11.63
C LEU A 173 11.73 -11.62 11.51
N LEU A 174 12.51 -12.61 11.07
CA LEU A 174 13.96 -12.48 10.88
C LEU A 174 14.29 -12.34 9.40
N TYR A 175 15.10 -11.33 9.09
CA TYR A 175 15.58 -11.00 7.76
C TYR A 175 17.10 -11.13 7.75
N ASP A 176 17.66 -11.84 6.79
CA ASP A 176 19.11 -11.74 6.55
C ASP A 176 19.48 -10.32 6.09
N LEU A 177 20.76 -9.98 6.12
CA LEU A 177 21.19 -8.61 5.81
C LEU A 177 20.81 -8.14 4.39
N THR A 178 20.53 -9.04 3.44
CA THR A 178 20.07 -8.67 2.09
C THR A 178 18.56 -8.47 2.08
N THR A 179 17.79 -9.42 2.62
CA THR A 179 16.32 -9.31 2.70
C THR A 179 15.86 -8.20 3.64
N ALA A 180 16.69 -7.81 4.60
CA ALA A 180 16.46 -6.67 5.48
C ALA A 180 16.35 -5.34 4.71
N ALA A 181 16.83 -5.24 3.47
CA ALA A 181 16.71 -4.03 2.66
C ALA A 181 15.26 -3.51 2.55
N VAL A 182 14.30 -4.41 2.40
CA VAL A 182 12.88 -4.06 2.25
C VAL A 182 12.30 -3.45 3.53
N PRO A 183 12.28 -4.16 4.68
CA PRO A 183 11.77 -3.58 5.92
C PRO A 183 12.62 -2.40 6.42
N LEU A 184 13.94 -2.37 6.18
CA LEU A 184 14.77 -1.22 6.54
C LEU A 184 14.36 0.04 5.78
N PHE A 185 14.07 -0.07 4.48
CA PHE A 185 13.61 1.05 3.67
C PHE A 185 12.23 1.57 4.11
N GLU A 186 11.30 0.67 4.45
CA GLU A 186 9.98 1.10 4.93
C GLU A 186 10.06 1.70 6.34
N LEU A 187 10.77 1.03 7.25
CA LEU A 187 10.89 1.46 8.63
C LEU A 187 11.76 2.71 8.80
N SER A 188 12.77 2.95 7.97
CA SER A 188 13.60 4.15 8.05
C SER A 188 12.82 5.44 7.73
N GLN A 189 11.74 5.34 6.97
CA GLN A 189 10.83 6.46 6.70
C GLN A 189 9.95 6.82 7.91
N ILE A 190 9.91 5.95 8.92
CA ILE A 190 9.07 6.08 10.11
C ILE A 190 9.94 6.33 11.36
N TYR A 191 11.09 5.67 11.43
CA TYR A 191 11.93 5.58 12.62
C TYR A 191 13.35 6.08 12.33
N GLU A 192 13.70 7.21 12.94
CA GLU A 192 15.03 7.84 12.82
C GLU A 192 16.15 6.84 13.20
N GLU A 193 15.98 6.10 14.30
CA GLU A 193 16.95 5.11 14.78
C GLU A 193 17.15 3.93 13.80
N VAL A 194 16.19 3.67 12.91
CA VAL A 194 16.35 2.69 11.82
C VAL A 194 17.06 3.34 10.64
N GLY A 195 16.75 4.61 10.34
CA GLY A 195 17.48 5.42 9.36
C GLY A 195 18.98 5.53 9.68
N ASP A 196 19.32 5.73 10.96
CA ASP A 196 20.70 5.81 11.44
C ASP A 196 21.53 4.53 11.20
N LEU A 197 20.87 3.38 10.98
CA LEU A 197 21.56 2.14 10.62
C LEU A 197 22.08 2.14 9.18
N ILE A 198 21.48 2.96 8.31
CA ILE A 198 21.75 2.97 6.87
C ILE A 198 22.98 3.85 6.62
N VAL A 199 24.13 3.22 6.37
CA VAL A 199 25.39 3.93 6.08
C VAL A 199 25.49 4.40 4.63
N SER A 200 24.68 3.81 3.73
CA SER A 200 24.62 4.21 2.32
C SER A 200 23.22 3.99 1.77
N GLU A 201 22.50 5.10 1.56
CA GLU A 201 21.18 5.08 0.91
C GLU A 201 21.29 4.58 -0.54
N ASP A 202 22.30 5.03 -1.29
CA ASP A 202 22.52 4.56 -2.67
C ASP A 202 22.68 3.04 -2.76
N SER A 203 23.41 2.43 -1.82
CA SER A 203 23.57 0.97 -1.78
C SER A 203 22.26 0.27 -1.42
N LEU A 204 21.46 0.85 -0.51
CA LEU A 204 20.15 0.32 -0.15
C LEU A 204 19.22 0.33 -1.37
N LEU A 205 19.09 1.49 -2.02
CA LEU A 205 18.25 1.66 -3.21
C LEU A 205 18.73 0.76 -4.35
N SER A 206 20.05 0.62 -4.55
CA SER A 206 20.59 -0.31 -5.55
C SER A 206 20.26 -1.77 -5.23
N THR A 207 20.31 -2.16 -3.95
CA THR A 207 19.89 -3.49 -3.50
C THR A 207 18.41 -3.74 -3.79
N LEU A 208 17.54 -2.78 -3.49
CA LEU A 208 16.12 -2.86 -3.81
C LEU A 208 15.87 -3.04 -5.31
N ASN A 209 16.52 -2.20 -6.15
CA ASN A 209 16.39 -2.27 -7.60
C ASN A 209 16.95 -3.56 -8.20
N THR A 210 17.96 -4.17 -7.59
CA THR A 210 18.64 -5.35 -8.13
C THR A 210 17.98 -6.64 -7.66
N ASN A 211 17.72 -6.76 -6.37
CA ASN A 211 17.29 -7.99 -5.71
C ASN A 211 15.76 -8.05 -5.49
N PHE A 212 15.08 -6.90 -5.43
CA PHE A 212 13.67 -6.79 -5.05
C PHE A 212 12.83 -6.04 -6.08
N LYS A 213 13.07 -6.32 -7.37
CA LYS A 213 12.40 -5.63 -8.50
C LYS A 213 10.87 -5.62 -8.40
N THR A 214 10.27 -6.76 -8.02
CA THR A 214 8.82 -6.86 -7.86
C THR A 214 8.32 -5.92 -6.77
N TYR A 215 9.04 -5.80 -5.65
CA TYR A 215 8.70 -4.87 -4.59
C TYR A 215 8.80 -3.42 -5.07
N VAL A 216 9.90 -3.05 -5.75
CA VAL A 216 10.08 -1.70 -6.30
C VAL A 216 8.97 -1.32 -7.27
N LEU A 217 8.57 -2.25 -8.15
CA LEU A 217 7.47 -2.02 -9.10
C LEU A 217 6.16 -1.73 -8.35
N TYR A 218 5.75 -2.59 -7.42
CA TYR A 218 4.51 -2.40 -6.67
C TYR A 218 4.54 -1.15 -5.80
N TYR A 219 5.65 -0.89 -5.10
CA TYR A 219 5.81 0.30 -4.28
C TYR A 219 5.66 1.59 -5.12
N ASN A 220 6.33 1.64 -6.28
CA ASN A 220 6.30 2.80 -7.16
C ASN A 220 4.94 3.03 -7.84
N GLU A 221 4.09 2.01 -7.98
CA GLU A 221 2.72 2.18 -8.48
C GLU A 221 1.80 2.87 -7.47
N LEU A 222 2.09 2.74 -6.18
CA LEU A 222 1.23 3.20 -5.10
C LEU A 222 1.61 4.58 -4.54
N ILE A 223 2.84 5.04 -4.80
CA ILE A 223 3.40 6.25 -4.21
C ILE A 223 3.49 7.42 -5.20
N GLN A 224 3.55 8.65 -4.69
CA GLN A 224 3.74 9.86 -5.49
C GLN A 224 5.14 9.90 -6.13
N GLU A 225 5.28 10.59 -7.26
CA GLU A 225 6.49 10.56 -8.09
C GLU A 225 7.76 10.91 -7.32
N GLU A 226 7.68 11.86 -6.39
CA GLU A 226 8.78 12.36 -5.57
C GLU A 226 9.30 11.34 -4.54
N ALA A 227 8.45 10.38 -4.16
CA ALA A 227 8.75 9.35 -3.16
C ALA A 227 9.02 7.97 -3.78
N LYS A 228 9.03 7.87 -5.11
CA LYS A 228 9.37 6.63 -5.81
C LYS A 228 10.82 6.25 -5.57
N ILE A 229 11.08 4.95 -5.49
CA ILE A 229 12.42 4.38 -5.47
C ILE A 229 13.02 4.58 -6.87
N PRO A 230 14.06 5.44 -7.02
CA PRO A 230 14.70 5.66 -8.30
C PRO A 230 15.66 4.50 -8.62
N PRO A 231 15.98 4.25 -9.91
CA PRO A 231 17.06 3.37 -10.28
C PRO A 231 18.40 3.99 -9.84
N VAL A 232 19.21 3.23 -9.09
CA VAL A 232 20.52 3.68 -8.61
C VAL A 232 21.61 2.71 -9.05
N ASN A 233 22.67 3.27 -9.65
CA ASN A 233 23.87 2.52 -10.03
C ASN A 233 24.94 2.66 -8.94
N ALA A 234 24.87 1.78 -7.94
CA ALA A 234 25.81 1.68 -6.83
C ALA A 234 26.06 0.20 -6.50
N PRO A 235 27.08 -0.14 -5.70
CA PRO A 235 27.23 -1.50 -5.20
C PRO A 235 26.05 -1.90 -4.30
N ALA A 236 25.44 -3.05 -4.56
CA ALA A 236 24.38 -3.59 -3.72
C ALA A 236 24.95 -4.25 -2.44
N SER A 237 24.11 -4.38 -1.42
CA SER A 237 24.40 -5.06 -0.14
C SER A 237 25.55 -4.46 0.69
N LEU A 238 25.76 -3.15 0.61
CA LEU A 238 26.75 -2.38 1.39
C LEU A 238 26.10 -1.17 2.07
N PHE A 239 24.88 -1.34 2.58
CA PHE A 239 24.07 -0.28 3.19
C PHE A 239 24.03 -0.32 4.72
N LEU A 240 24.59 -1.36 5.35
CA LEU A 240 24.78 -1.45 6.80
C LEU A 240 26.26 -1.55 7.15
N GLN A 241 26.67 -1.00 8.31
CA GLN A 241 28.03 -1.17 8.81
C GLN A 241 28.44 -2.65 8.92
N LYS A 242 27.51 -3.51 9.37
CA LYS A 242 27.72 -4.97 9.45
C LYS A 242 28.08 -5.62 8.10
N GLN A 243 27.56 -5.09 6.99
CA GLN A 243 27.89 -5.58 5.65
C GLN A 243 29.29 -5.13 5.23
N LEU A 244 29.65 -3.87 5.51
CA LEU A 244 30.99 -3.34 5.27
C LEU A 244 32.05 -4.12 6.04
N ASP A 245 31.81 -4.38 7.33
CA ASP A 245 32.71 -5.13 8.21
C ASP A 245 32.91 -6.56 7.71
N ARG A 246 31.85 -7.19 7.18
CA ARG A 246 31.95 -8.52 6.58
C ARG A 246 32.76 -8.49 5.29
N SER A 247 32.48 -7.55 4.39
CA SER A 247 33.20 -7.42 3.11
C SER A 247 34.68 -7.13 3.30
N ALA A 248 35.07 -6.37 4.33
CA ALA A 248 36.46 -6.08 4.63
C ALA A 248 37.24 -7.30 5.18
N ASN A 249 36.52 -8.28 5.75
CA ASN A 249 37.10 -9.49 6.34
C ASN A 249 37.00 -10.72 5.42
N GLU A 250 36.33 -10.62 4.27
CA GLU A 250 36.36 -11.65 3.24
C GLU A 250 37.65 -11.50 2.42
N PRO A 251 38.48 -12.55 2.27
CA PRO A 251 39.69 -12.48 1.45
C PRO A 251 39.29 -12.20 -0.01
N GLU A 252 39.91 -11.20 -0.64
CA GLU A 252 39.76 -10.95 -2.08
C GLU A 252 39.94 -12.28 -2.83
N ARG A 253 38.89 -12.74 -3.52
CA ARG A 253 39.06 -13.79 -4.52
C ARG A 253 39.97 -13.21 -5.60
N THR A 254 41.24 -13.60 -5.59
CA THR A 254 42.14 -13.37 -6.72
C THR A 254 41.60 -14.19 -7.89
N ASP A 255 40.92 -13.52 -8.81
CA ASP A 255 40.58 -14.06 -10.13
C ASP A 255 41.88 -14.23 -10.93
N PHE A 256 42.59 -15.33 -10.66
CA PHE A 256 43.64 -15.87 -11.52
C PHE A 256 43.47 -17.38 -11.58
N GLU A 257 42.54 -17.82 -12.42
CA GLU A 257 42.61 -19.09 -13.15
C GLU A 257 41.76 -18.94 -14.42
N GLU A 258 42.30 -18.19 -15.38
CA GLU A 258 41.92 -18.28 -16.79
C GLU A 258 42.86 -19.30 -17.46
N ASP A 259 42.31 -20.08 -18.40
CA ASP A 259 42.94 -21.07 -19.29
C ASP A 259 43.15 -22.52 -18.79
N ALA A 260 42.12 -23.36 -19.01
CA ALA A 260 42.26 -24.52 -19.89
C ALA A 260 40.90 -25.20 -20.17
N ALA A 261 40.23 -24.82 -21.27
CA ALA A 261 39.58 -25.74 -22.21
C ALA A 261 38.74 -24.95 -23.23
N LYS A 262 39.42 -24.44 -24.27
CA LYS A 262 38.78 -24.20 -25.56
C LYS A 262 39.00 -25.41 -26.46
N GLU A 263 37.92 -25.76 -27.16
CA GLU A 263 37.85 -26.51 -28.41
C GLU A 263 37.98 -28.04 -28.38
N SER A 264 36.83 -28.70 -28.51
CA SER A 264 36.53 -29.34 -29.80
C SER A 264 35.03 -29.26 -30.13
N HIS A 265 34.71 -28.41 -31.11
CA HIS A 265 33.48 -28.49 -31.88
C HIS A 265 33.55 -29.71 -32.80
N SER A 266 32.48 -30.50 -32.85
CA SER A 266 32.09 -31.18 -34.08
C SER A 266 30.57 -31.41 -34.08
N HIS A 267 29.89 -30.59 -34.89
CA HIS A 267 28.55 -30.89 -35.38
C HIS A 267 28.64 -32.03 -36.41
N GLY A 268 27.71 -32.99 -36.31
CA GLY A 268 27.42 -33.98 -37.33
C GLY A 268 25.97 -34.43 -37.18
N GLU A 269 25.12 -33.97 -38.08
CA GLU A 269 23.72 -34.35 -38.27
C GLU A 269 23.57 -35.81 -38.75
N GLU A 270 22.37 -36.35 -38.48
CA GLU A 270 21.63 -37.40 -39.22
C GLU A 270 22.18 -38.84 -39.28
N ALA A 271 21.39 -39.80 -38.76
CA ALA A 271 20.43 -40.55 -39.57
C ALA A 271 19.63 -41.57 -38.73
N ASP A 272 18.33 -41.63 -38.99
CA ASP A 272 17.43 -42.72 -38.59
C ASP A 272 17.91 -44.07 -39.16
N ASP A 273 17.81 -45.15 -38.39
CA ASP A 273 17.62 -46.49 -38.95
C ASP A 273 16.74 -47.36 -38.07
N PHE A 274 15.75 -47.97 -38.72
CA PHE A 274 14.70 -48.83 -38.20
C PHE A 274 15.24 -50.24 -37.91
N GLY A 275 14.74 -50.90 -36.86
CA GLY A 275 15.04 -52.31 -36.62
C GLY A 275 14.17 -52.99 -35.57
N TYR A 276 12.96 -53.35 -35.97
CA TYR A 276 12.02 -54.26 -35.28
C TYR A 276 12.55 -55.71 -35.41
N GLU A 277 12.68 -56.52 -34.34
CA GLU A 277 11.80 -57.64 -33.89
C GLU A 277 12.72 -58.72 -33.25
N PRO A 278 12.24 -59.75 -32.50
CA PRO A 278 10.87 -60.26 -32.36
C PRO A 278 10.23 -60.16 -30.97
#